data_AF-A0A5F1S633-F1
#
_entry.id   AF-A0A5F1S633-F1
#
_cell.length_a   1.000
_cell.length_b   1.000
_cell.length_c   1.000
_cell.angle_alpha   90.00
_cell.angle_beta   90.00
_cell.angle_gamma   90.00
#
_symmetry.space_group_name_H-M   'P 1'
#
loop_
_entity.id
_entity.type
_entity.pdbx_description
1 polymer ?
#
loop_
_entity_poly.entity_id
_entity_poly.type
_entity_poly.pdbx_seq_one_letter_code
_entity_poly.pdbx_strand_id
1 'polypeptide(L)' 'MQASSANDFPKRRNIAQEIAELSRERPGITEAELKAEGFTKEEIEENASRAAKLMRSAEDARTF' A
#
# COMPACT_ATOMS: atom_id res chain seq x y z
N MET A 1 -3.41 -27.87 -10.32
CA MET A 1 -3.01 -27.09 -9.14
C MET A 1 -3.99 -25.94 -9.00
N GLN A 2 -4.91 -26.09 -8.06
CA GLN A 2 -6.07 -25.22 -7.87
C GLN A 2 -5.59 -23.94 -7.19
N ALA A 3 -5.76 -22.80 -7.86
CA ALA A 3 -5.47 -21.47 -7.34
C ALA A 3 -6.23 -21.31 -6.02
N SER A 4 -5.49 -21.41 -4.92
CA SER A 4 -6.05 -21.43 -3.58
C SER A 4 -6.47 -20.01 -3.23
N SER A 5 -7.78 -19.79 -3.27
CA SER A 5 -8.52 -18.93 -2.37
C SER A 5 -7.99 -17.50 -2.20
N ALA A 6 -8.26 -16.65 -3.19
CA ALA A 6 -8.26 -15.19 -3.05
C ALA A 6 -9.45 -14.69 -2.18
N ASN A 7 -9.71 -15.35 -1.05
CA ASN A 7 -10.88 -15.08 -0.21
C ASN A 7 -10.60 -15.30 1.28
N ASP A 8 -9.42 -14.88 1.77
CA ASP A 8 -9.16 -14.76 3.20
C ASP A 8 -9.69 -13.40 3.68
N PHE A 9 -10.90 -13.44 4.24
CA PHE A 9 -11.55 -12.55 5.21
C PHE A 9 -11.19 -11.04 5.27
N PRO A 10 -12.19 -10.15 5.46
CA PRO A 10 -11.96 -8.71 5.64
C PRO A 10 -11.40 -8.43 7.05
N LYS A 11 -10.16 -8.84 7.33
CA LYS A 11 -9.29 -7.93 8.07
C LYS A 11 -9.32 -6.67 7.24
N ARG A 12 -9.75 -5.55 7.84
CA ARG A 12 -9.69 -4.23 7.21
C ARG A 12 -8.22 -3.93 6.89
N ARG A 13 -7.69 -4.52 5.82
CA ARG A 13 -6.35 -4.24 5.32
C ARG A 13 -6.34 -2.76 5.08
N ASN A 14 -5.50 -2.07 5.82
CA ASN A 14 -5.36 -0.64 5.65
C ASN A 14 -4.47 -0.48 4.43
N ILE A 15 -5.07 -0.55 3.24
CA ILE A 15 -4.37 -0.52 1.96
C ILE A 15 -3.47 0.70 1.87
N ALA A 16 -3.94 1.85 2.35
CA ALA A 16 -3.12 3.06 2.44
C ALA A 16 -1.86 2.87 3.30
N GLN A 17 -1.96 2.11 4.39
CA GLN A 17 -0.80 1.79 5.22
C GLN A 17 0.14 0.81 4.52
N GLU A 18 -0.37 -0.28 3.95
CA GLU A 18 0.47 -1.25 3.21
C GLU A 18 1.20 -0.58 2.04
N ILE A 19 0.52 0.28 1.26
CA ILE A 19 1.15 1.06 0.17
C ILE A 19 2.21 2.02 0.73
N ALA A 20 1.96 2.69 1.85
CA ALA A 20 2.92 3.59 2.48
C ALA A 20 4.16 2.85 3.01
N GLU A 21 3.97 1.68 3.62
CA GLU A 21 5.05 0.81 4.08
C GLU A 21 5.92 0.35 2.90
N LEU A 22 5.29 -0.16 1.85
CA LEU A 22 5.98 -0.56 0.62
C LEU A 22 6.74 0.60 -0.03
N SER A 23 6.14 1.79 -0.07
CA SER A 23 6.78 3.00 -0.60
C SER A 23 7.95 3.47 0.27
N ARG A 24 7.94 3.14 1.56
CA ARG A 24 9.05 3.42 2.49
C ARG A 24 10.19 2.42 2.33
N GLU A 25 9.87 1.14 2.14
CA GLU A 25 10.86 0.08 1.88
C GLU A 25 11.49 0.22 0.49
N ARG A 26 10.67 0.59 -0.49
CA ARG A 26 11.03 0.79 -1.90
C ARG A 26 10.70 2.23 -2.33
N PRO A 27 11.56 3.22 -1.99
CA PRO A 27 11.35 4.61 -2.40
C PRO A 27 11.28 4.70 -3.94
N GLY A 28 10.17 5.22 -4.46
CA GLY A 28 9.90 5.29 -5.89
C GLY A 28 9.17 4.08 -6.50
N ILE A 29 8.57 3.21 -5.67
CA ILE A 29 7.69 2.14 -6.14
C ILE A 29 6.62 2.69 -7.09
N THR A 30 6.41 2.01 -8.22
CA THR A 30 5.45 2.44 -9.24
C THR A 30 4.12 1.71 -9.07
N GLU A 31 3.05 2.22 -9.69
CA GLU A 31 1.76 1.53 -9.72
C GLU A 31 1.84 0.12 -10.33
N ALA A 32 2.76 -0.13 -11.26
CA ALA A 32 2.96 -1.44 -11.85
C ALA A 32 3.51 -2.44 -10.82
N GLU A 33 4.46 -1.99 -9.99
CA GLU A 33 5.02 -2.80 -8.91
C GLU A 33 3.96 -3.06 -7.83
N LEU A 34 3.17 -2.05 -7.45
CA LEU A 34 2.05 -2.25 -6.52
C LEU A 34 1.02 -3.25 -7.07
N LYS A 35 0.73 -3.24 -8.37
CA LYS A 35 -0.11 -4.28 -8.98
C LYS A 35 0.53 -5.66 -8.93
N ALA A 36 1.86 -5.76 -9.06
CA ALA A 36 2.59 -7.01 -8.92
C ALA A 36 2.55 -7.56 -7.47
N GLU A 37 2.49 -6.68 -6.47
CA GLU A 37 2.27 -7.05 -5.06
C GLU A 37 0.82 -7.51 -4.77
N GLY A 38 -0.09 -7.33 -5.74
CA GLY A 38 -1.48 -7.79 -5.66
C GLY A 38 -2.50 -6.70 -5.39
N PHE A 39 -2.13 -5.41 -5.41
CA PHE A 39 -3.08 -4.30 -5.31
C PHE A 39 -3.81 -4.07 -6.64
N THR A 40 -5.11 -3.80 -6.59
CA THR A 40 -5.85 -3.37 -7.79
C THR A 40 -5.60 -1.90 -8.10
N LYS A 41 -5.86 -1.48 -9.35
CA LYS A 41 -5.70 -0.09 -9.77
C LYS A 41 -6.58 0.85 -8.93
N GLU A 42 -7.83 0.47 -8.69
CA GLU A 42 -8.78 1.25 -7.89
C GLU A 42 -8.29 1.42 -6.45
N GLU A 43 -7.85 0.34 -5.82
CA GLU A 43 -7.28 0.39 -4.47
C GLU A 43 -6.06 1.32 -4.38
N ILE A 44 -5.17 1.30 -5.38
CA ILE A 44 -4.02 2.21 -5.43
C ILE A 44 -4.49 3.65 -5.58
N GLU A 45 -5.38 3.95 -6.52
CA GLU A 45 -5.86 5.31 -6.78
C GLU A 45 -6.61 5.90 -5.58
N GLU A 46 -7.50 5.12 -4.96
CA GLU A 46 -8.28 5.56 -3.79
C GLU A 46 -7.40 5.77 -2.54
N ASN A 47 -6.32 5.00 -2.40
CA ASN A 47 -5.48 5.02 -1.20
C ASN A 47 -4.17 5.78 -1.38
N ALA A 48 -3.74 6.13 -2.60
CA ALA A 48 -2.47 6.83 -2.86
C ALA A 48 -2.36 8.15 -2.07
N SER A 49 -3.45 8.93 -2.03
CA SER A 49 -3.47 10.19 -1.27
C SER A 49 -3.34 9.97 0.24
N ARG A 50 -3.95 8.91 0.78
CA ARG A 50 -3.84 8.56 2.21
C ARG A 50 -2.47 7.99 2.54
N ALA A 51 -1.91 7.16 1.67
CA ALA A 51 -0.56 6.60 1.81
C ALA A 51 0.50 7.72 1.83
N ALA A 52 0.44 8.67 0.89
CA ALA A 52 1.34 9.83 0.86
C ALA A 52 1.26 10.67 2.15
N LYS A 53 0.05 10.83 2.72
CA LYS A 53 -0.12 11.51 4.01
C LYS A 53 0.54 10.75 5.17
N LEU A 54 0.41 9.42 5.20
CA LEU A 54 1.05 8.58 6.23
C LEU A 54 2.58 8.65 6.14
N MET A 55 3.15 8.63 4.92
CA MET A 55 4.59 8.78 4.71
C MET A 55 5.10 10.13 5.24
N ARG A 56 4.43 11.24 4.87
CA ARG A 56 4.81 12.58 5.34
C ARG A 56 4.71 12.71 6.86
N SER A 57 3.66 12.16 7.48
CA SER A 57 3.52 12.17 8.94
C SER A 57 4.62 11.35 9.64
N ALA A 58 5.08 10.25 9.03
CA ALA A 58 6.17 9.45 9.56
C ALA A 58 7.54 10.14 9.42
N GLU A 59 7.76 10.93 8.36
CA GLU A 59 8.96 11.76 8.19
C GLU A 59 9.01 12.93 9.17
N ASP A 60 7.87 13.59 9.41
CA ASP A 60 7.74 14.68 10.39
C ASP A 60 8.07 14.20 11.81
N ALA A 61 7.57 13.00 12.18
CA ALA A 61 7.86 12.36 13.48
C ALA A 61 9.34 11.98 13.68
N ARG A 62 10.16 11.94 12.62
CA ARG A 62 11.59 11.61 12.68
C ARG A 62 12.49 12.84 12.77
N THR A 63 11.91 14.02 12.55
CA THR A 63 12.62 15.30 12.49
C THR A 63 12.55 16.08 13.82
N PHE A 64 11.79 15.56 14.79
CA PHE A 64 11.72 16.03 16.18
C PHE A 64 12.57 15.15 17.10
#